data_AF-A0A239NC95-F1
#
_entry.id   AF-A0A239NC95-F1
#
_cell.length_a   1.000
_cell.length_b   1.000
_cell.length_c   1.000
_cell.angle_alpha   90.00
_cell.angle_beta   90.00
_cell.angle_gamma   90.00
#
_symmetry.space_group_name_H-M   'P 1'
#
loop_
_entity.id
_entity.type
_entity.pdbx_description
1 polymer ?
#
loop_
_entity_poly.entity_id
_entity_poly.type
_entity_poly.pdbx_seq_one_letter_code
_entity_poly.pdbx_strand_id
1 'polypeptide(L)'
;MPLDDAFKARMAEPDFWPVYLFDDDAPDVFEEDADEQETFVTRFRLGEAFALVLDFTPGLEYVELALEAPGLPDPTTVGWDDQAHFHPHVMPWRELDLLCRAVALGDPELRHPGPMAALLCRFAFLADNDDLDRVTPLVDGAFALMRPSSREARPRPETRAWLDLRNLAGTGLDWSARPDGHDAVDQPGTDGLPLYSLRTPDSEEFPFAAWSALLTRARESVSALARDPALARPGVRQALDRCTAPDGHGHLPALADALAAAGYTHPVVMRALERPVHRAEACWVVETMSGLPQGELVSRWFGPSPLAGSETWRLSLHVPVLGRAPRFGHQIAEALDAALRESDLGHAEVGGSSMRPENGTFVCTSTSIDVLIRDDLTRGVGVVSRVLHDHDAAQTATLHPAGKPDVITLPA
;
A
#
# COMPACT_ATOMS: atom_id res chain seq x y z
N MET A 1 -10.68 4.61 20.52
CA MET A 1 -12.03 4.10 20.23
C MET A 1 -11.82 3.06 19.15
N PRO A 2 -12.34 1.85 19.34
CA PRO A 2 -12.22 0.81 18.32
C PRO A 2 -12.81 1.30 17.00
N LEU A 3 -12.41 0.67 15.90
CA LEU A 3 -13.09 0.82 14.62
C LEU A 3 -14.60 0.77 14.85
N ASP A 4 -15.33 1.69 14.22
CA ASP A 4 -16.78 1.71 14.30
C ASP A 4 -17.36 0.38 13.84
N ASP A 5 -18.37 -0.14 14.55
CA ASP A 5 -18.89 -1.48 14.28
C ASP A 5 -19.62 -1.55 12.92
N ALA A 6 -20.20 -0.44 12.43
CA ALA A 6 -20.76 -0.39 11.09
C ALA A 6 -19.64 -0.46 10.04
N PHE A 7 -18.55 0.28 10.24
CA PHE A 7 -17.40 0.20 9.33
C PHE A 7 -16.74 -1.19 9.34
N LYS A 8 -16.63 -1.85 10.51
CA LYS A 8 -16.17 -3.25 10.58
C LYS A 8 -17.08 -4.20 9.81
N ALA A 9 -18.40 -4.04 9.97
CA ALA A 9 -19.37 -4.85 9.26
C ALA A 9 -19.23 -4.67 7.74
N ARG A 10 -19.12 -3.41 7.28
CA ARG A 10 -18.87 -3.08 5.87
C ARG A 10 -17.57 -3.70 5.36
N MET A 11 -16.45 -3.59 6.09
CA MET A 11 -15.17 -4.20 5.70
C MET A 11 -15.20 -5.73 5.55
N ALA A 12 -16.17 -6.40 6.19
CA ALA A 12 -16.35 -7.84 6.10
C ALA A 12 -17.21 -8.25 4.88
N GLU A 13 -17.84 -7.31 4.20
CA GLU A 13 -18.62 -7.58 3.00
C GLU A 13 -17.70 -7.89 1.80
N PRO A 14 -18.10 -8.82 0.90
CA PRO A 14 -17.22 -9.29 -0.18
C PRO A 14 -16.78 -8.21 -1.17
N ASP A 15 -17.61 -7.20 -1.38
CA ASP A 15 -17.43 -6.11 -2.34
C ASP A 15 -16.65 -4.92 -1.75
N PHE A 16 -16.55 -4.79 -0.42
CA PHE A 16 -15.87 -3.65 0.19
C PHE A 16 -14.44 -3.49 -0.32
N TRP A 17 -13.65 -4.56 -0.32
CA TRP A 17 -12.24 -4.47 -0.70
C TRP A 17 -12.04 -4.21 -2.19
N PRO A 18 -12.76 -4.87 -3.12
CA PRO A 18 -12.76 -4.46 -4.52
C PRO A 18 -13.09 -2.97 -4.71
N VAL A 19 -14.16 -2.47 -4.09
CA VAL A 19 -14.53 -1.04 -4.20
C VAL A 19 -13.48 -0.16 -3.54
N TYR A 20 -13.01 -0.52 -2.35
CA TYR A 20 -12.00 0.25 -1.64
C TYR A 20 -10.69 0.27 -2.40
N LEU A 21 -10.25 -0.79 -3.05
CA LEU A 21 -8.98 -0.86 -3.79
C LEU A 21 -9.09 -0.36 -5.24
N PHE A 22 -10.31 -0.06 -5.70
CA PHE A 22 -10.62 0.22 -7.09
C PHE A 22 -10.24 -0.94 -8.03
N ASP A 23 -10.51 -2.17 -7.59
CA ASP A 23 -10.33 -3.36 -8.41
C ASP A 23 -11.45 -3.44 -9.46
N ASP A 24 -11.20 -4.03 -10.64
CA ASP A 24 -12.25 -4.24 -11.67
C ASP A 24 -13.37 -5.19 -11.24
N ASP A 25 -13.16 -5.94 -10.15
CA ASP A 25 -14.21 -6.76 -9.52
C ASP A 25 -15.18 -5.90 -8.69
N ALA A 26 -14.95 -4.59 -8.56
CA ALA A 26 -15.86 -3.67 -7.91
C ALA A 26 -17.20 -3.63 -8.65
N PRO A 27 -18.34 -3.76 -7.95
CA PRO A 27 -19.64 -3.52 -8.57
C PRO A 27 -19.73 -2.07 -9.07
N ASP A 28 -20.40 -1.86 -10.20
CA ASP A 28 -20.74 -0.52 -10.68
C ASP A 28 -21.63 0.19 -9.64
N VAL A 29 -21.03 1.08 -8.83
CA VAL A 29 -21.73 1.86 -7.79
C VAL A 29 -22.24 3.22 -8.30
N PHE A 30 -22.06 3.51 -9.59
CA PHE A 30 -22.35 4.81 -10.22
C PHE A 30 -23.84 5.17 -10.39
N GLU A 31 -24.77 4.30 -10.00
CA GLU A 31 -26.21 4.52 -10.23
C GLU A 31 -26.98 5.16 -9.05
N GLU A 32 -26.34 5.40 -7.91
CA GLU A 32 -27.01 6.05 -6.77
C GLU A 32 -26.88 7.58 -6.82
N ASP A 33 -27.98 8.29 -6.57
CA ASP A 33 -28.01 9.75 -6.49
C ASP A 33 -26.90 10.24 -5.53
N ALA A 34 -26.05 11.18 -5.99
CA ALA A 34 -24.87 11.63 -5.25
C ALA A 34 -25.17 12.13 -3.83
N ASP A 35 -26.42 12.51 -3.55
CA ASP A 35 -26.90 12.97 -2.25
C ASP A 35 -27.21 11.83 -1.24
N GLU A 36 -27.22 10.56 -1.67
CA GLU A 36 -27.52 9.38 -0.84
C GLU A 36 -26.28 8.51 -0.56
N GLN A 37 -25.09 8.92 -1.01
CA GLN A 37 -23.90 8.08 -0.90
C GLN A 37 -23.42 7.93 0.54
N GLU A 38 -23.18 6.69 0.94
CA GLU A 38 -22.69 6.35 2.27
C GLU A 38 -21.21 6.76 2.41
N THR A 39 -20.91 7.62 3.38
CA THR A 39 -19.53 8.00 3.72
C THR A 39 -19.09 7.30 5.00
N PHE A 40 -17.94 6.65 4.96
CA PHE A 40 -17.33 5.98 6.10
C PHE A 40 -16.12 6.77 6.62
N VAL A 41 -16.18 7.20 7.88
CA VAL A 41 -15.08 7.89 8.54
C VAL A 41 -14.53 7.06 9.68
N THR A 42 -13.25 6.68 9.61
CA THR A 42 -12.54 6.01 10.70
C THR A 42 -11.40 6.86 11.23
N ARG A 43 -11.11 6.71 12.53
CA ARG A 43 -10.09 7.49 13.24
C ARG A 43 -9.11 6.58 13.98
N PHE A 44 -7.88 6.52 13.49
CA PHE A 44 -6.76 5.82 14.11
C PHE A 44 -6.07 6.73 15.12
N ARG A 45 -6.52 6.66 16.38
CA ARG A 45 -6.04 7.55 17.46
C ARG A 45 -4.71 7.10 18.04
N LEU A 46 -3.82 8.06 18.25
CA LEU A 46 -2.56 7.90 18.99
C LEU A 46 -2.60 8.72 20.28
N GLY A 47 -3.13 8.12 21.34
CA GLY A 47 -3.47 8.82 22.57
C GLY A 47 -4.66 9.77 22.40
N GLU A 48 -4.71 10.83 23.19
CA GLU A 48 -5.83 11.80 23.20
C GLU A 48 -5.65 12.96 22.19
N ALA A 49 -4.43 13.16 21.69
CA ALA A 49 -4.06 14.39 21.00
C ALA A 49 -3.97 14.26 19.48
N PHE A 50 -3.71 13.06 18.97
CA PHE A 50 -3.44 12.83 17.56
C PHE A 50 -4.34 11.73 16.99
N ALA A 51 -4.77 11.90 15.75
CA ALA A 51 -5.42 10.83 14.99
C ALA A 51 -5.12 10.95 13.50
N LEU A 52 -5.01 9.81 12.83
CA LEU A 52 -5.19 9.74 11.39
C LEU A 52 -6.66 9.46 11.09
N VAL A 53 -7.27 10.31 10.27
CA VAL A 53 -8.67 10.22 9.89
C VAL A 53 -8.72 9.75 8.45
N LEU A 54 -9.34 8.60 8.21
CA LEU A 54 -9.59 8.08 6.88
C LEU A 54 -11.06 8.26 6.56
N ASP A 55 -11.34 8.99 5.50
CA ASP A 55 -12.67 9.21 4.94
C ASP A 55 -12.77 8.43 3.62
N PHE A 56 -13.82 7.65 3.46
CA PHE A 56 -14.06 6.84 2.27
C PHE A 56 -15.51 6.96 1.84
N THR A 57 -15.70 7.43 0.60
CA THR A 57 -17.01 7.51 -0.03
C THR A 57 -17.01 6.64 -1.30
N PRO A 58 -17.46 5.37 -1.20
CA PRO A 58 -17.53 4.40 -2.31
C PRO A 58 -18.04 4.95 -3.64
N GLY A 59 -19.20 5.61 -3.64
CA GLY A 59 -19.85 6.07 -4.87
C GLY A 59 -19.19 7.28 -5.54
N LEU A 60 -18.21 7.91 -4.88
CA LEU A 60 -17.38 8.97 -5.46
C LEU A 60 -15.99 8.47 -5.83
N GLU A 61 -15.68 7.19 -5.60
CA GLU A 61 -14.33 6.62 -5.72
C GLU A 61 -13.29 7.51 -5.02
N TYR A 62 -13.67 8.07 -3.87
CA TYR A 62 -12.89 9.07 -3.16
C TYR A 62 -12.47 8.55 -1.80
N VAL A 63 -11.15 8.55 -1.56
CA VAL A 63 -10.56 8.19 -0.27
C VAL A 63 -9.61 9.29 0.18
N GLU A 64 -9.85 9.87 1.35
CA GLU A 64 -9.03 10.93 1.93
C GLU A 64 -8.35 10.47 3.21
N LEU A 65 -7.09 10.86 3.38
CA LEU A 65 -6.36 10.77 4.64
C LEU A 65 -6.11 12.18 5.18
N ALA A 66 -6.53 12.41 6.42
CA ALA A 66 -6.32 13.65 7.14
C ALA A 66 -5.63 13.43 8.50
N LEU A 67 -4.97 14.47 9.01
CA LEU A 67 -4.33 14.52 10.32
C LEU A 67 -5.14 15.40 11.27
N GLU A 68 -5.59 14.81 12.38
CA GLU A 68 -6.08 15.52 13.55
C GLU A 68 -4.91 15.68 14.54
N ALA A 69 -4.58 16.91 14.93
CA ALA A 69 -3.47 17.20 15.84
C ALA A 69 -3.65 18.51 16.61
N PRO A 70 -2.95 18.70 17.75
CA PRO A 70 -3.03 19.95 18.50
C PRO A 70 -2.52 21.13 17.67
N GLY A 71 -3.27 22.24 17.70
CA GLY A 71 -2.95 23.45 16.96
C GLY A 71 -3.53 23.49 15.54
N LEU A 72 -4.09 22.38 15.04
CA LEU A 72 -4.93 22.38 13.85
C LEU A 72 -6.38 22.65 14.25
N PRO A 73 -7.10 23.57 13.58
CA PRO A 73 -8.49 23.88 13.92
C PRO A 73 -9.44 22.72 13.58
N ASP A 74 -9.15 22.01 12.49
CA ASP A 74 -9.89 20.88 11.96
C ASP A 74 -8.89 19.82 11.44
N PRO A 75 -9.30 18.55 11.28
CA PRO A 75 -8.48 17.56 10.59
C PRO A 75 -7.99 18.11 9.24
N THR A 76 -6.68 18.08 9.03
CA THR A 76 -6.03 18.65 7.83
C THR A 76 -5.67 17.53 6.86
N THR A 77 -6.17 17.60 5.63
CA THR A 77 -5.87 16.63 4.57
C THR A 77 -4.36 16.52 4.34
N VAL A 78 -3.86 15.29 4.29
CA VAL A 78 -2.45 14.97 4.02
C VAL A 78 -2.26 14.17 2.73
N GLY A 79 -3.35 13.59 2.19
CA GLY A 79 -3.38 12.94 0.89
C GLY A 79 -4.77 12.43 0.56
N TRP A 80 -5.01 12.13 -0.71
CA TRP A 80 -6.26 11.54 -1.19
C TRP A 80 -6.04 10.67 -2.43
N ASP A 81 -7.02 9.86 -2.77
CA ASP A 81 -7.07 9.01 -3.95
C ASP A 81 -8.47 9.12 -4.57
N ASP A 82 -8.55 9.76 -5.74
CA ASP A 82 -9.78 10.07 -6.50
C ASP A 82 -9.71 9.53 -7.95
N GLN A 83 -8.70 8.69 -8.23
CA GLN A 83 -8.34 8.17 -9.56
C GLN A 83 -8.01 9.22 -10.64
N ALA A 84 -8.03 10.52 -10.33
CA ALA A 84 -7.87 11.58 -11.32
C ALA A 84 -6.71 12.53 -10.99
N HIS A 85 -6.74 13.14 -9.80
CA HIS A 85 -5.74 14.08 -9.31
C HIS A 85 -5.27 13.66 -7.91
N PHE A 86 -4.87 12.40 -7.79
CA PHE A 86 -4.58 11.74 -6.51
C PHE A 86 -3.23 12.20 -5.91
N HIS A 87 -3.15 12.24 -4.57
CA HIS A 87 -1.93 12.48 -3.78
C HIS A 87 -1.72 11.39 -2.70
N PRO A 88 -1.52 10.11 -3.10
CA PRO A 88 -1.43 8.98 -2.19
C PRO A 88 -0.06 8.86 -1.52
N HIS A 89 0.98 9.54 -2.00
CA HIS A 89 2.34 9.34 -1.45
C HIS A 89 2.57 10.19 -0.20
N VAL A 90 1.85 9.89 0.88
CA VAL A 90 1.89 10.64 2.14
C VAL A 90 3.11 10.28 2.98
N MET A 91 3.41 8.98 3.08
CA MET A 91 4.45 8.49 3.98
C MET A 91 5.22 7.28 3.43
N PRO A 92 6.52 7.14 3.72
CA PRO A 92 7.26 5.92 3.41
C PRO A 92 6.78 4.78 4.31
N TRP A 93 6.96 3.53 3.86
CA TRP A 93 6.53 2.33 4.58
C TRP A 93 6.94 2.30 6.06
N ARG A 94 8.19 2.68 6.36
CA ARG A 94 8.72 2.74 7.73
C ARG A 94 7.87 3.60 8.67
N GLU A 95 7.28 4.70 8.18
CA GLU A 95 6.41 5.57 8.97
C GLU A 95 5.04 4.92 9.21
N LEU A 96 4.46 4.28 8.19
CA LEU A 96 3.19 3.54 8.33
C LEU A 96 3.32 2.40 9.35
N ASP A 97 4.36 1.56 9.23
CA ASP A 97 4.57 0.44 10.16
C ASP A 97 4.78 0.95 11.60
N LEU A 98 5.55 2.03 11.80
CA LEU A 98 5.67 2.67 13.12
C LEU A 98 4.33 3.15 13.67
N LEU A 99 3.52 3.83 12.86
CA LEU A 99 2.21 4.36 13.25
C LEU A 99 1.25 3.23 13.61
N CYS A 100 1.21 2.16 12.81
CA CYS A 100 0.37 0.99 13.09
C CYS A 100 0.78 0.31 14.41
N ARG A 101 2.08 0.12 14.66
CA ARG A 101 2.57 -0.40 15.96
C ARG A 101 2.12 0.47 17.12
N ALA A 102 2.29 1.80 17.00
CA ALA A 102 1.98 2.74 18.07
C ALA A 102 0.47 2.79 18.37
N VAL A 103 -0.37 2.80 17.33
CA VAL A 103 -1.84 2.81 17.47
C VAL A 103 -2.33 1.47 18.02
N ALA A 104 -1.80 0.34 17.54
CA ALA A 104 -2.17 -0.99 18.03
C ALA A 104 -1.89 -1.18 19.53
N LEU A 105 -0.91 -0.46 20.10
CA LEU A 105 -0.65 -0.45 21.54
C LEU A 105 -1.76 0.23 22.34
N GLY A 106 -2.36 1.29 21.80
CA GLY A 106 -3.46 2.02 22.42
C GLY A 106 -4.83 1.37 22.20
N ASP A 107 -4.99 0.64 21.10
CA ASP A 107 -6.24 -0.04 20.74
C ASP A 107 -5.99 -1.50 20.34
N PRO A 108 -6.28 -2.46 21.24
CA PRO A 108 -6.06 -3.87 20.97
C PRO A 108 -6.79 -4.39 19.74
N GLU A 109 -7.95 -3.83 19.37
CA GLU A 109 -8.75 -4.35 18.25
C GLU A 109 -8.10 -4.08 16.89
N LEU A 110 -7.25 -3.06 16.79
CA LEU A 110 -6.60 -2.70 15.53
C LEU A 110 -5.51 -3.68 15.10
N ARG A 111 -4.81 -4.32 16.05
CA ARG A 111 -3.68 -5.24 15.83
C ARG A 111 -2.60 -4.65 14.89
N HIS A 112 -1.46 -5.34 14.79
CA HIS A 112 -0.47 -5.03 13.77
C HIS A 112 0.32 -6.29 13.40
N PRO A 113 0.42 -6.66 12.11
CA PRO A 113 -0.36 -6.12 10.99
C PRO A 113 -1.88 -6.32 11.21
N GLY A 114 -2.72 -5.53 10.53
CA GLY A 114 -4.15 -5.49 10.79
C GLY A 114 -4.90 -4.47 9.91
N PRO A 115 -6.17 -4.15 10.23
CA PRO A 115 -7.01 -3.23 9.47
C PRO A 115 -6.37 -1.88 9.16
N MET A 116 -5.67 -1.25 10.11
CA MET A 116 -5.02 0.05 9.87
C MET A 116 -3.97 -0.06 8.76
N ALA A 117 -3.14 -1.10 8.79
CA ALA A 117 -2.14 -1.32 7.74
C ALA A 117 -2.80 -1.60 6.39
N ALA A 118 -3.81 -2.49 6.34
CA ALA A 118 -4.51 -2.83 5.11
C ALA A 118 -5.17 -1.61 4.44
N LEU A 119 -5.81 -0.73 5.23
CA LEU A 119 -6.44 0.49 4.73
C LEU A 119 -5.40 1.54 4.32
N LEU A 120 -4.43 1.83 5.19
CA LEU A 120 -3.49 2.94 4.99
C LEU A 120 -2.31 2.61 4.09
N CYS A 121 -2.12 1.35 3.68
CA CYS A 121 -1.18 0.97 2.62
C CYS A 121 -1.41 1.80 1.34
N ARG A 122 -2.67 2.19 1.05
CA ARG A 122 -3.00 3.13 -0.04
C ARG A 122 -2.14 4.40 0.00
N PHE A 123 -1.88 4.92 1.20
CA PHE A 123 -1.19 6.18 1.44
C PHE A 123 0.31 6.03 1.75
N ALA A 124 0.83 4.81 1.64
CA ALA A 124 2.22 4.51 1.86
C ALA A 124 2.92 4.10 0.56
N PHE A 125 4.20 4.45 0.46
CA PHE A 125 5.06 4.06 -0.65
C PHE A 125 6.36 3.44 -0.17
N LEU A 126 7.02 2.70 -1.05
CA LEU A 126 8.36 2.17 -0.82
C LEU A 126 9.40 3.08 -1.46
N ALA A 127 10.43 3.41 -0.69
CA ALA A 127 11.62 4.11 -1.14
C ALA A 127 12.79 3.13 -1.31
N ASP A 128 13.92 3.62 -1.84
CA ASP A 128 15.12 2.82 -2.13
C ASP A 128 15.67 1.99 -0.96
N ASN A 129 15.37 2.41 0.27
CA ASN A 129 15.85 1.76 1.48
C ASN A 129 14.85 0.78 2.10
N ASP A 130 13.67 0.60 1.51
CA ASP A 130 12.69 -0.36 1.99
C ASP A 130 13.03 -1.77 1.48
N ASP A 131 13.06 -2.72 2.41
CA ASP A 131 13.42 -4.12 2.17
C ASP A 131 12.15 -4.97 2.07
N LEU A 132 11.93 -5.58 0.90
CA LEU A 132 10.74 -6.39 0.63
C LEU A 132 10.61 -7.60 1.54
N ASP A 133 11.73 -8.12 2.08
CA ASP A 133 11.72 -9.22 3.07
C ASP A 133 11.04 -8.80 4.38
N ARG A 134 11.06 -7.49 4.68
CA ARG A 134 10.44 -6.89 5.87
C ARG A 134 9.01 -6.44 5.60
N VAL A 135 8.76 -5.92 4.40
CA VAL A 135 7.48 -5.30 4.02
C VAL A 135 6.44 -6.36 3.67
N THR A 136 6.79 -7.32 2.80
CA THR A 136 5.83 -8.25 2.18
C THR A 136 5.05 -9.04 3.23
N PRO A 137 5.66 -9.64 4.27
CA PRO A 137 4.90 -10.42 5.26
C PRO A 137 3.95 -9.57 6.11
N LEU A 138 4.23 -8.28 6.28
CA LEU A 138 3.37 -7.36 7.04
C LEU A 138 2.15 -6.93 6.21
N VAL A 139 2.37 -6.54 4.96
CA VAL A 139 1.28 -6.17 4.04
C VAL A 139 0.39 -7.37 3.76
N ASP A 140 1.00 -8.51 3.46
CA ASP A 140 0.27 -9.75 3.19
C ASP A 140 -0.53 -10.22 4.41
N GLY A 141 0.08 -10.17 5.60
CA GLY A 141 -0.60 -10.47 6.87
C GLY A 141 -1.77 -9.52 7.16
N ALA A 142 -1.65 -8.24 6.80
CA ALA A 142 -2.73 -7.27 6.97
C ALA A 142 -3.95 -7.63 6.09
N PHE A 143 -3.74 -7.88 4.79
CA PHE A 143 -4.81 -8.30 3.89
C PHE A 143 -5.35 -9.69 4.24
N ALA A 144 -4.51 -10.63 4.67
CA ALA A 144 -4.95 -11.96 5.08
C ALA A 144 -5.89 -11.93 6.29
N LEU A 145 -5.69 -11.01 7.23
CA LEU A 145 -6.58 -10.81 8.37
C LEU A 145 -7.93 -10.22 7.96
N MET A 146 -7.94 -9.30 6.99
CA MET A 146 -9.17 -8.65 6.53
C MET A 146 -9.97 -9.51 5.55
N ARG A 147 -9.28 -10.33 4.75
CA ARG A 147 -9.87 -11.21 3.74
C ARG A 147 -9.36 -12.65 3.89
N PRO A 148 -9.79 -13.41 4.91
CA PRO A 148 -9.33 -14.78 5.09
C PRO A 148 -9.55 -15.62 3.83
N SER A 149 -8.48 -16.23 3.31
CA SER A 149 -8.55 -17.13 2.15
C SER A 149 -7.80 -18.42 2.45
N SER A 150 -8.12 -19.51 1.74
CA SER A 150 -7.48 -20.82 1.94
C SER A 150 -6.13 -20.95 1.22
N ARG A 151 -5.60 -19.89 0.59
CA ARG A 151 -4.33 -19.92 -0.14
C ARG A 151 -3.20 -19.43 0.76
N GLU A 152 -2.35 -20.35 1.22
CA GLU A 152 -1.23 -20.04 2.12
C GLU A 152 0.14 -19.88 1.42
N ALA A 153 0.25 -20.20 0.12
CA ALA A 153 1.56 -20.43 -0.52
C ALA A 153 2.07 -19.31 -1.44
N ARG A 154 1.33 -18.21 -1.61
CA ARG A 154 1.75 -17.08 -2.45
C ARG A 154 1.33 -15.77 -1.79
N PRO A 155 2.08 -14.68 -1.99
CA PRO A 155 1.57 -13.34 -1.71
C PRO A 155 0.21 -13.18 -2.37
N ARG A 156 -0.67 -12.52 -1.65
CA ARG A 156 -2.01 -12.25 -2.12
C ARG A 156 -1.97 -11.28 -3.31
N PRO A 157 -2.93 -11.37 -4.25
CA PRO A 157 -3.04 -10.42 -5.37
C PRO A 157 -3.00 -8.96 -4.92
N GLU A 158 -3.65 -8.63 -3.81
CA GLU A 158 -3.69 -7.29 -3.21
C GLU A 158 -2.30 -6.82 -2.80
N THR A 159 -1.49 -7.70 -2.21
CA THR A 159 -0.10 -7.42 -1.83
C THR A 159 0.75 -7.10 -3.06
N ARG A 160 0.60 -7.86 -4.15
CA ARG A 160 1.36 -7.61 -5.39
C ARG A 160 0.86 -6.36 -6.11
N ALA A 161 -0.46 -6.15 -6.20
CA ALA A 161 -1.04 -4.97 -6.84
C ALA A 161 -0.61 -3.68 -6.11
N TRP A 162 -0.66 -3.67 -4.77
CA TRP A 162 -0.11 -2.58 -3.97
C TRP A 162 1.36 -2.34 -4.28
N LEU A 163 2.20 -3.38 -4.32
CA LEU A 163 3.62 -3.25 -4.63
C LEU A 163 3.84 -2.62 -6.01
N ASP A 164 3.12 -3.09 -7.03
CA ASP A 164 3.22 -2.57 -8.39
C ASP A 164 2.88 -1.08 -8.46
N LEU A 165 1.94 -0.61 -7.63
CA LEU A 165 1.45 0.77 -7.60
C LEU A 165 2.25 1.72 -6.69
N ARG A 166 2.91 1.18 -5.65
CA ARG A 166 3.50 1.98 -4.56
C ARG A 166 4.99 1.78 -4.39
N ASN A 167 5.62 0.95 -5.22
CA ASN A 167 7.08 0.83 -5.24
C ASN A 167 7.70 1.98 -6.04
N LEU A 168 8.18 3.00 -5.33
CA LEU A 168 8.93 4.12 -5.90
C LEU A 168 10.46 3.93 -5.75
N ALA A 169 10.92 2.74 -5.39
CA ALA A 169 12.34 2.45 -5.35
C ALA A 169 12.95 2.57 -6.75
N GLY A 170 14.09 3.24 -6.85
CA GLY A 170 14.83 3.50 -8.09
C GLY A 170 14.27 4.66 -8.92
N THR A 171 13.23 5.37 -8.48
CA THR A 171 12.64 6.49 -9.24
C THR A 171 13.30 7.84 -8.94
N GLY A 172 14.37 7.86 -8.14
CA GLY A 172 15.15 9.06 -7.83
C GLY A 172 14.53 9.94 -6.74
N LEU A 173 13.84 9.34 -5.76
CA LEU A 173 13.35 10.07 -4.59
C LEU A 173 14.49 10.71 -3.80
N ASP A 174 14.34 11.99 -3.47
CA ASP A 174 15.29 12.73 -2.65
C ASP A 174 14.61 13.22 -1.36
N TRP A 175 15.19 12.86 -0.22
CA TRP A 175 14.72 13.27 1.09
C TRP A 175 15.61 14.40 1.62
N SER A 176 15.00 15.54 1.93
CA SER A 176 15.71 16.71 2.43
C SER A 176 15.02 17.30 3.66
N ALA A 177 15.82 17.88 4.56
CA ALA A 177 15.29 18.65 5.67
C ALA A 177 14.96 20.07 5.19
N ARG A 178 13.72 20.50 5.42
CA ARG A 178 13.27 21.88 5.20
C ARG A 178 13.96 22.86 6.15
N PRO A 179 13.88 24.19 5.89
CA PRO A 179 14.43 25.21 6.79
C PRO A 179 13.87 25.18 8.23
N ASP A 180 12.66 24.65 8.40
CA ASP A 180 12.00 24.44 9.70
C ASP A 180 12.43 23.12 10.39
N GLY A 181 13.29 22.34 9.74
CA GLY A 181 13.86 21.09 10.27
C GLY A 181 13.01 19.85 10.02
N HIS A 182 11.93 19.95 9.24
CA HIS A 182 11.06 18.82 8.92
C HIS A 182 11.45 18.13 7.61
N ASP A 183 11.36 16.80 7.57
CA ASP A 183 11.70 16.01 6.39
C ASP A 183 10.62 16.15 5.31
N ALA A 184 11.04 16.54 4.11
CA ALA A 184 10.26 16.57 2.89
C ALA A 184 10.86 15.63 1.84
N VAL A 185 10.04 15.24 0.87
CA VAL A 185 10.45 14.37 -0.24
C VAL A 185 10.17 15.06 -1.56
N ASP A 186 11.11 14.94 -2.49
CA ASP A 186 11.00 15.43 -3.85
C ASP A 186 11.43 14.34 -4.85
N GLN A 187 11.11 14.56 -6.12
CA GLN A 187 11.55 13.72 -7.23
C GLN A 187 12.03 14.62 -8.38
N PRO A 188 13.31 15.02 -8.38
CA PRO A 188 13.84 15.96 -9.37
C PRO A 188 13.91 15.40 -10.80
N GLY A 189 13.76 14.08 -10.97
CA GLY A 189 13.71 13.39 -12.26
C GLY A 189 12.29 13.02 -12.68
N THR A 190 12.11 12.68 -13.96
CA THR A 190 10.83 12.18 -14.51
C THR A 190 10.89 10.70 -14.87
N ASP A 191 11.97 10.02 -14.52
CA ASP A 191 12.16 8.60 -14.82
C ASP A 191 11.35 7.73 -13.83
N GLY A 192 10.48 6.88 -14.37
CA GLY A 192 9.73 5.90 -13.59
C GLY A 192 8.40 6.43 -13.06
N LEU A 193 8.00 5.95 -11.87
CA LEU A 193 6.73 6.32 -11.27
C LEU A 193 6.78 7.73 -10.68
N PRO A 194 5.85 8.62 -11.03
CA PRO A 194 5.81 9.97 -10.47
C PRO A 194 5.40 9.97 -8.99
N LEU A 195 6.05 10.84 -8.23
CA LEU A 195 5.74 11.13 -6.84
C LEU A 195 4.58 12.14 -6.75
N TYR A 196 3.37 11.62 -6.52
CA TYR A 196 2.22 12.44 -6.12
C TYR A 196 2.13 12.62 -4.59
N SER A 197 2.84 13.61 -4.06
CA SER A 197 2.86 13.91 -2.62
C SER A 197 2.55 15.38 -2.35
N LEU A 198 1.89 15.67 -1.23
CA LEU A 198 1.82 17.02 -0.67
C LEU A 198 3.06 17.34 0.18
N ARG A 199 3.90 16.35 0.52
CA ARG A 199 5.04 16.50 1.43
C ARG A 199 6.31 16.98 0.70
N THR A 200 6.15 17.91 -0.23
CA THR A 200 7.25 18.47 -1.02
C THR A 200 7.95 19.62 -0.28
N PRO A 201 9.22 19.94 -0.61
CA PRO A 201 9.98 20.99 0.08
C PRO A 201 9.32 22.36 0.07
N ASP A 202 8.55 22.69 -0.96
CA ASP A 202 7.89 23.98 -1.15
C ASP A 202 6.41 23.98 -0.72
N SER A 203 5.89 22.85 -0.22
CA SER A 203 4.49 22.75 0.19
C SER A 203 4.19 23.61 1.41
N GLU A 204 3.11 24.39 1.31
CA GLU A 204 2.48 25.12 2.42
C GLU A 204 1.26 24.38 2.98
N GLU A 205 0.73 23.39 2.24
CA GLU A 205 -0.49 22.66 2.58
C GLU A 205 -0.22 21.52 3.57
N PHE A 206 0.94 20.85 3.46
CA PHE A 206 1.25 19.72 4.32
C PHE A 206 1.61 20.16 5.74
N PRO A 207 0.98 19.61 6.80
CA PRO A 207 1.17 20.06 8.17
C PRO A 207 2.45 19.47 8.80
N PHE A 208 3.63 19.85 8.29
CA PHE A 208 4.94 19.27 8.65
C PHE A 208 5.22 19.18 10.16
N ALA A 209 4.91 20.25 10.90
CA ALA A 209 5.14 20.30 12.35
C ALA A 209 4.24 19.31 13.10
N ALA A 210 2.95 19.25 12.73
CA ALA A 210 2.00 18.32 13.34
C ALA A 210 2.31 16.86 12.97
N TRP A 211 2.68 16.59 11.70
CA TRP A 211 3.12 15.26 11.26
C TRP A 211 4.37 14.79 12.02
N SER A 212 5.36 15.66 12.16
CA SER A 212 6.59 15.35 12.92
C SER A 212 6.29 15.08 14.41
N ALA A 213 5.34 15.83 15.00
CA ALA A 213 4.90 15.59 16.36
C ALA A 213 4.16 14.25 16.51
N LEU A 214 3.31 13.87 15.56
CA LEU A 214 2.66 12.55 15.48
C LEU A 214 3.72 11.43 15.47
N LEU A 215 4.71 11.50 14.56
CA LEU A 215 5.77 10.50 14.45
C LEU A 215 6.64 10.42 15.71
N THR A 216 6.88 11.56 16.37
CA THR A 216 7.60 11.61 17.65
C THR A 216 6.81 10.89 18.73
N ARG A 217 5.51 11.19 18.85
CA ARG A 217 4.60 10.53 19.79
C ARG A 217 4.51 9.02 19.54
N ALA A 218 4.54 8.59 18.28
CA ALA A 218 4.52 7.18 17.90
C ALA A 218 5.79 6.47 18.38
N ARG A 219 6.97 7.05 18.11
CA ARG A 219 8.26 6.54 18.60
C ARG A 219 8.31 6.48 20.12
N GLU A 220 7.81 7.49 20.82
CA GLU A 220 7.73 7.48 22.28
C GLU A 220 6.86 6.34 22.81
N SER A 221 5.69 6.13 22.19
CA SER A 221 4.74 5.08 22.60
C SER A 221 5.33 3.68 22.42
N VAL A 222 5.95 3.42 21.25
CA VAL A 222 6.60 2.13 20.96
C VAL A 222 7.83 1.93 21.87
N SER A 223 8.69 2.95 22.02
CA SER A 223 9.89 2.85 22.85
C SER A 223 9.59 2.72 24.35
N ALA A 224 8.41 3.11 24.82
CA ALA A 224 8.00 2.91 26.21
C ALA A 224 7.94 1.42 26.58
N LEU A 225 7.57 0.53 25.64
CA LEU A 225 7.56 -0.92 25.87
C LEU A 225 8.96 -1.44 26.23
N ALA A 226 9.97 -1.00 25.49
CA ALA A 226 11.37 -1.42 25.67
C ALA A 226 11.97 -0.96 27.01
N ARG A 227 11.33 0.01 27.69
CA ARG A 227 11.77 0.55 28.98
C ARG A 227 11.09 -0.11 30.18
N ASP A 228 10.18 -1.07 29.97
CA ASP A 228 9.48 -1.70 31.07
C ASP A 228 10.46 -2.48 31.98
N PRO A 229 10.43 -2.26 33.31
CA PRO A 229 11.32 -2.94 34.25
C PRO A 229 11.22 -4.47 34.23
N ALA A 230 10.10 -5.04 33.80
CA ALA A 230 9.93 -6.49 33.64
C ALA A 230 10.95 -7.07 32.66
N LEU A 231 11.29 -6.33 31.59
CA LEU A 231 12.26 -6.75 30.58
C LEU A 231 13.67 -6.90 31.14
N ALA A 232 14.00 -6.22 32.24
CA ALA A 232 15.31 -6.36 32.89
C ALA A 232 15.43 -7.67 33.72
N ARG A 233 14.34 -8.41 33.97
CA ARG A 233 14.43 -9.65 34.75
C ARG A 233 15.22 -10.72 33.96
N PRO A 234 16.17 -11.44 34.58
CA PRO A 234 17.01 -12.40 33.87
C PRO A 234 16.24 -13.46 33.08
N GLY A 235 15.13 -13.98 33.64
CA GLY A 235 14.28 -14.96 32.96
C GLY A 235 13.59 -14.41 31.71
N VAL A 236 13.15 -13.14 31.76
CA VAL A 236 12.55 -12.45 30.61
C VAL A 236 13.60 -12.21 29.53
N ARG A 237 14.78 -11.68 29.90
CA ARG A 237 15.88 -11.47 28.94
C ARG A 237 16.27 -12.76 28.23
N GLN A 238 16.47 -13.84 28.98
CA GLN A 238 16.82 -15.13 28.39
C GLN A 238 15.74 -15.67 27.44
N ALA A 239 14.46 -15.52 27.80
CA ALA A 239 13.36 -15.93 26.92
C ALA A 239 13.25 -15.05 25.68
N LEU A 240 13.47 -13.75 25.83
CA LEU A 240 13.45 -12.76 24.76
C LEU A 240 14.59 -13.02 23.77
N ASP A 241 15.81 -13.26 24.25
CA ASP A 241 16.98 -13.56 23.41
C ASP A 241 16.72 -14.79 22.54
N ARG A 242 16.10 -15.84 23.10
CA ARG A 242 15.70 -17.03 22.32
C ARG A 242 14.69 -16.71 21.23
N CYS A 243 13.75 -15.79 21.48
CA CYS A 243 12.80 -15.35 20.46
C CYS A 243 13.49 -14.59 19.32
N THR A 244 14.67 -14.00 19.53
CA THR A 244 15.39 -13.32 18.44
C THR A 244 16.06 -14.29 17.45
N ALA A 245 16.15 -15.59 17.74
CA ALA A 245 16.72 -16.57 16.81
C ALA A 245 15.81 -16.81 15.58
N PRO A 246 16.32 -17.41 14.48
CA PRO A 246 15.52 -17.76 13.31
C PRO A 246 14.29 -18.64 13.58
N ASP A 247 14.42 -19.59 14.50
CA ASP A 247 13.34 -20.46 14.99
C ASP A 247 12.65 -19.90 16.26
N GLY A 248 12.95 -18.64 16.59
CA GLY A 248 12.54 -18.00 17.85
C GLY A 248 11.03 -17.90 18.05
N HIS A 249 10.24 -17.97 16.98
CA HIS A 249 8.78 -18.05 17.06
C HIS A 249 8.29 -19.25 17.89
N GLY A 250 9.06 -20.34 17.96
CA GLY A 250 8.76 -21.50 18.81
C GLY A 250 8.89 -21.23 20.31
N HIS A 251 9.49 -20.10 20.71
CA HIS A 251 9.76 -19.73 22.10
C HIS A 251 8.79 -18.67 22.67
N LEU A 252 7.79 -18.24 21.88
CA LEU A 252 6.81 -17.23 22.28
C LEU A 252 6.05 -17.58 23.59
N PRO A 253 5.55 -18.82 23.79
CA PRO A 253 4.85 -19.15 25.04
C PRO A 253 5.75 -19.00 26.28
N ALA A 254 7.03 -19.38 26.17
CA ALA A 254 7.97 -19.24 27.27
C ALA A 254 8.29 -17.78 27.60
N LEU A 255 8.28 -16.90 26.59
CA LEU A 255 8.41 -15.45 26.80
C LEU A 255 7.15 -14.87 27.47
N ALA A 256 5.96 -15.27 27.03
CA ALA A 256 4.70 -14.87 27.67
C ALA A 256 4.67 -15.28 29.15
N ASP A 257 5.00 -16.53 29.47
CA ASP A 257 5.06 -17.02 30.86
C ASP A 257 6.07 -16.22 31.70
N ALA A 258 7.25 -15.93 31.15
CA ALA A 258 8.28 -15.15 31.83
C ALA A 258 7.82 -13.70 32.10
N LEU A 259 7.11 -13.08 31.15
CA LEU A 259 6.54 -11.74 31.30
C LEU A 259 5.40 -11.71 32.32
N ALA A 260 4.50 -12.69 32.29
CA ALA A 260 3.41 -12.81 33.26
C ALA A 260 3.96 -13.01 34.68
N ALA A 261 4.97 -13.89 34.86
CA ALA A 261 5.69 -14.04 36.13
C ALA A 261 6.47 -12.78 36.52
N ALA A 262 6.86 -11.96 35.53
CA ALA A 262 7.46 -10.66 35.75
C ALA A 262 6.45 -9.58 36.19
N GLY A 263 5.15 -9.86 36.19
CA GLY A 263 4.09 -8.90 36.45
C GLY A 263 3.83 -7.94 35.29
N TYR A 264 4.29 -8.29 34.09
CA TYR A 264 4.01 -7.53 32.88
C TYR A 264 2.61 -7.87 32.37
N THR A 265 1.79 -6.84 32.09
CA THR A 265 0.36 -7.03 31.82
C THR A 265 -0.15 -6.25 30.61
N HIS A 266 0.73 -5.77 29.72
CA HIS A 266 0.28 -5.01 28.55
C HIS A 266 -0.54 -5.93 27.61
N PRO A 267 -1.85 -5.69 27.42
CA PRO A 267 -2.75 -6.69 26.83
C PRO A 267 -2.40 -7.04 25.38
N VAL A 268 -2.00 -6.03 24.59
CA VAL A 268 -1.60 -6.20 23.19
C VAL A 268 -0.38 -7.11 23.06
N VAL A 269 0.65 -6.85 23.88
CA VAL A 269 1.90 -7.62 23.91
C VAL A 269 1.62 -9.05 24.38
N MET A 270 0.89 -9.22 25.48
CA MET A 270 0.58 -10.56 25.99
C MET A 270 -0.21 -11.38 24.96
N ARG A 271 -1.22 -10.79 24.30
CA ARG A 271 -1.98 -11.45 23.24
C ARG A 271 -1.10 -11.85 22.05
N ALA A 272 -0.24 -10.94 21.58
CA ALA A 272 0.65 -11.20 20.45
C ALA A 272 1.62 -12.36 20.70
N LEU A 273 2.00 -12.60 21.96
CA LEU A 273 2.90 -13.69 22.35
C LEU A 273 2.14 -15.01 22.60
N GLU A 274 0.95 -14.95 23.22
CA GLU A 274 0.18 -16.13 23.61
C GLU A 274 -0.63 -16.72 22.44
N ARG A 275 -1.26 -15.86 21.64
CA ARG A 275 -2.22 -16.24 20.59
C ARG A 275 -2.13 -15.26 19.41
N PRO A 276 -0.97 -15.13 18.74
CA PRO A 276 -0.86 -14.33 17.54
C PRO A 276 -1.82 -14.85 16.48
N VAL A 277 -2.56 -13.95 15.82
CA VAL A 277 -3.38 -14.33 14.65
C VAL A 277 -2.54 -14.44 13.38
N HIS A 278 -1.39 -13.77 13.37
CA HIS A 278 -0.40 -13.85 12.31
C HIS A 278 1.00 -13.80 12.94
N ARG A 279 1.96 -14.55 12.40
CA ARG A 279 3.33 -14.61 12.97
C ARG A 279 3.99 -13.22 13.04
N ALA A 280 3.68 -12.33 12.09
CA ALA A 280 4.22 -10.98 12.08
C ALA A 280 3.73 -10.10 13.27
N GLU A 281 2.60 -10.45 13.91
CA GLU A 281 2.14 -9.78 15.14
C GLU A 281 3.12 -10.00 16.29
N ALA A 282 3.66 -11.21 16.41
CA ALA A 282 4.68 -11.50 17.40
C ALA A 282 6.06 -10.90 17.03
N CYS A 283 6.39 -10.80 15.73
CA CYS A 283 7.66 -10.24 15.27
C CYS A 283 7.87 -8.83 15.81
N TRP A 284 6.96 -7.90 15.55
CA TRP A 284 7.17 -6.49 15.90
C TRP A 284 7.23 -6.27 17.42
N VAL A 285 6.47 -7.08 18.19
CA VAL A 285 6.49 -7.04 19.65
C VAL A 285 7.86 -7.47 20.16
N VAL A 286 8.36 -8.62 19.69
CA VAL A 286 9.68 -9.13 20.08
C VAL A 286 10.79 -8.17 19.64
N GLU A 287 10.74 -7.64 18.41
CA GLU A 287 11.67 -6.60 17.92
C GLU A 287 11.73 -5.41 18.87
N THR A 288 10.55 -4.88 19.22
CA THR A 288 10.44 -3.69 20.05
C THR A 288 11.01 -3.93 21.45
N MET A 289 10.63 -5.03 22.11
CA MET A 289 11.12 -5.35 23.45
C MET A 289 12.61 -5.68 23.48
N SER A 290 13.15 -6.24 22.39
CA SER A 290 14.59 -6.57 22.26
C SER A 290 15.45 -5.42 21.77
N GLY A 291 14.83 -4.30 21.36
CA GLY A 291 15.54 -3.16 20.77
C GLY A 291 16.15 -3.45 19.40
N LEU A 292 15.62 -4.45 18.68
CA LEU A 292 16.02 -4.73 17.31
C LEU A 292 15.47 -3.66 16.36
N PRO A 293 16.14 -3.42 15.21
CA PRO A 293 15.58 -2.58 14.16
C PRO A 293 14.22 -3.08 13.68
N GLN A 294 13.38 -2.13 13.25
CA GLN A 294 12.07 -2.38 12.69
C GLN A 294 12.15 -3.33 11.47
N GLY A 295 11.41 -4.44 11.52
CA GLY A 295 11.31 -5.44 10.45
C GLY A 295 12.43 -6.48 10.42
N GLU A 296 13.44 -6.36 11.28
CA GLU A 296 14.58 -7.29 11.34
C GLU A 296 14.17 -8.72 11.70
N LEU A 297 13.19 -8.91 12.57
CA LEU A 297 12.71 -10.23 12.94
C LEU A 297 11.68 -10.76 11.94
N VAL A 298 10.97 -9.86 11.25
CA VAL A 298 10.11 -10.23 10.13
C VAL A 298 10.94 -10.91 9.03
N SER A 299 12.00 -10.26 8.53
CA SER A 299 12.85 -10.88 7.51
C SER A 299 13.49 -12.18 8.01
N ARG A 300 13.90 -12.23 9.28
CA ARG A 300 14.53 -13.42 9.87
C ARG A 300 13.59 -14.62 10.01
N TRP A 301 12.33 -14.42 10.40
CA TRP A 301 11.37 -15.51 10.65
C TRP A 301 10.59 -15.95 9.42
N PHE A 302 10.47 -15.08 8.41
CA PHE A 302 9.78 -15.38 7.15
C PHE A 302 10.77 -15.74 6.04
N GLY A 303 12.03 -15.34 6.16
CA GLY A 303 13.04 -15.51 5.12
C GLY A 303 12.84 -14.52 3.97
N PRO A 304 13.50 -14.78 2.83
CA PRO A 304 13.38 -13.93 1.65
C PRO A 304 11.93 -13.82 1.18
N SER A 305 11.51 -12.60 0.86
CA SER A 305 10.21 -12.36 0.27
C SER A 305 10.14 -13.06 -1.09
N PRO A 306 9.01 -13.72 -1.40
CA PRO A 306 8.74 -14.21 -2.74
C PRO A 306 8.67 -13.08 -3.79
N LEU A 307 8.57 -11.82 -3.36
CA LEU A 307 8.59 -10.63 -4.23
C LEU A 307 9.95 -9.92 -4.28
N ALA A 308 10.98 -10.41 -3.56
CA ALA A 308 12.28 -9.74 -3.51
C ALA A 308 12.99 -9.67 -4.88
N GLY A 309 12.73 -10.64 -5.75
CA GLY A 309 13.23 -10.68 -7.13
C GLY A 309 12.19 -10.29 -8.17
N SER A 310 11.06 -9.71 -7.74
CA SER A 310 10.01 -9.32 -8.67
C SER A 310 10.41 -8.12 -9.50
N GLU A 311 10.11 -8.19 -10.78
CA GLU A 311 10.35 -7.12 -11.74
C GLU A 311 9.00 -6.69 -12.31
N THR A 312 8.86 -5.39 -12.55
CA THR A 312 7.65 -4.82 -13.13
C THR A 312 8.05 -3.82 -14.21
N TRP A 313 7.43 -3.96 -15.39
CA TRP A 313 7.59 -3.03 -16.51
C TRP A 313 6.26 -2.35 -16.78
N ARG A 314 6.26 -1.02 -16.79
CA ARG A 314 5.11 -0.21 -17.22
C ARG A 314 5.36 0.27 -18.63
N LEU A 315 4.42 -0.01 -19.51
CA LEU A 315 4.50 0.28 -20.93
C LEU A 315 3.26 1.06 -21.35
N SER A 316 3.41 1.96 -22.33
CA SER A 316 2.31 2.64 -22.99
C SER A 316 2.13 2.06 -24.39
N LEU A 317 0.96 1.49 -24.64
CA LEU A 317 0.53 0.96 -25.93
C LEU A 317 -0.39 1.99 -26.61
N HIS A 318 0.09 2.57 -27.71
CA HIS A 318 -0.72 3.46 -28.53
C HIS A 318 -1.33 2.70 -29.70
N VAL A 319 -2.67 2.67 -29.73
CA VAL A 319 -3.45 2.01 -30.78
C VAL A 319 -4.16 3.07 -31.64
N PRO A 320 -3.87 3.17 -32.94
CA PRO A 320 -4.64 4.02 -33.84
C PRO A 320 -6.08 3.52 -33.98
N VAL A 321 -7.07 4.40 -33.75
CA VAL A 321 -8.50 4.04 -33.78
C VAL A 321 -9.30 4.80 -34.84
N LEU A 322 -8.67 5.72 -35.59
CA LEU A 322 -9.35 6.45 -36.65
C LEU A 322 -9.90 5.48 -37.72
N GLY A 323 -11.20 5.59 -38.00
CA GLY A 323 -11.88 4.71 -38.96
C GLY A 323 -12.20 3.30 -38.45
N ARG A 324 -11.95 3.02 -37.16
CA ARG A 324 -12.35 1.76 -36.50
C ARG A 324 -13.72 1.89 -35.83
N ALA A 325 -14.25 0.76 -35.34
CA ALA A 325 -15.50 0.74 -34.60
C ALA A 325 -15.40 1.57 -33.31
N PRO A 326 -16.53 2.14 -32.82
CA PRO A 326 -16.58 2.70 -31.48
C PRO A 326 -16.07 1.69 -30.45
N ARG A 327 -15.35 2.15 -29.43
CA ARG A 327 -14.72 1.30 -28.39
C ARG A 327 -13.65 0.31 -28.86
N PHE A 328 -13.17 0.37 -30.10
CA PHE A 328 -12.11 -0.55 -30.57
C PHE A 328 -10.87 -0.57 -29.66
N GLY A 329 -10.41 0.59 -29.18
CA GLY A 329 -9.31 0.66 -28.21
C GLY A 329 -9.64 0.04 -26.85
N HIS A 330 -10.89 0.17 -26.38
CA HIS A 330 -11.32 -0.43 -25.11
C HIS A 330 -11.40 -1.95 -25.22
N GLN A 331 -11.88 -2.48 -26.35
CA GLN A 331 -11.92 -3.92 -26.59
C GLN A 331 -10.52 -4.55 -26.57
N ILE A 332 -9.52 -3.86 -27.15
CA ILE A 332 -8.13 -4.32 -27.07
C ILE A 332 -7.62 -4.28 -25.64
N ALA A 333 -7.92 -3.22 -24.87
CA ALA A 333 -7.52 -3.13 -23.46
C ALA A 333 -8.14 -4.26 -22.62
N GLU A 334 -9.47 -4.48 -22.73
CA GLU A 334 -10.20 -5.57 -22.06
C GLU A 334 -9.63 -6.95 -22.41
N ALA A 335 -9.38 -7.21 -23.71
CA ALA A 335 -8.80 -8.48 -24.16
C ALA A 335 -7.35 -8.67 -23.68
N LEU A 336 -6.57 -7.59 -23.65
CA LEU A 336 -5.19 -7.61 -23.21
C LEU A 336 -5.09 -7.86 -21.70
N ASP A 337 -5.90 -7.17 -20.92
CA ASP A 337 -5.97 -7.33 -19.47
C ASP A 337 -6.33 -8.77 -19.09
N ALA A 338 -7.40 -9.30 -19.69
CA ALA A 338 -7.81 -10.69 -19.48
C ALA A 338 -6.69 -11.69 -19.78
N ALA A 339 -5.99 -11.52 -20.91
CA ALA A 339 -4.92 -12.42 -21.32
C ALA A 339 -3.67 -12.34 -20.41
N LEU A 340 -3.32 -11.14 -19.95
CA LEU A 340 -2.22 -10.92 -19.00
C LEU A 340 -2.55 -11.50 -17.62
N ARG A 341 -3.77 -11.29 -17.13
CA ARG A 341 -4.24 -11.84 -15.84
C ARG A 341 -4.32 -13.36 -15.86
N GLU A 342 -4.89 -13.95 -16.91
CA GLU A 342 -4.97 -15.42 -17.06
C GLU A 342 -3.56 -16.05 -17.04
N SER A 343 -2.56 -15.32 -17.52
CA SER A 343 -1.17 -15.78 -17.57
C SER A 343 -0.36 -15.47 -16.32
N ASP A 344 -0.91 -14.76 -15.33
CA ASP A 344 -0.22 -14.20 -14.16
C ASP A 344 0.97 -13.30 -14.56
N LEU A 345 0.79 -12.52 -15.65
CA LEU A 345 1.84 -11.67 -16.23
C LEU A 345 1.60 -10.18 -16.05
N GLY A 346 0.47 -9.74 -15.50
CA GLY A 346 0.18 -8.34 -15.26
C GLY A 346 -1.25 -7.95 -15.58
N HIS A 347 -1.47 -6.70 -16.00
CA HIS A 347 -2.78 -6.13 -16.32
C HIS A 347 -2.65 -5.03 -17.38
N ALA A 348 -3.78 -4.60 -17.94
CA ALA A 348 -3.83 -3.47 -18.86
C ALA A 348 -5.10 -2.64 -18.65
N GLU A 349 -5.00 -1.33 -18.84
CA GLU A 349 -6.13 -0.41 -18.70
C GLU A 349 -6.08 0.72 -19.73
N VAL A 350 -7.19 1.40 -19.97
CA VAL A 350 -7.23 2.54 -20.89
C VAL A 350 -6.68 3.78 -20.19
N GLY A 351 -5.48 4.23 -20.57
CA GLY A 351 -4.85 5.42 -20.00
C GLY A 351 -5.31 6.75 -20.61
N GLY A 352 -5.96 6.72 -21.78
CA GLY A 352 -6.53 7.92 -22.38
C GLY A 352 -6.77 7.85 -23.88
N SER A 353 -7.16 8.98 -24.47
CA SER A 353 -7.43 9.08 -25.91
C SER A 353 -6.92 10.39 -26.48
N SER A 354 -6.29 10.32 -27.64
CA SER A 354 -5.91 11.51 -28.41
C SER A 354 -7.07 11.91 -29.32
N MET A 355 -7.48 13.17 -29.21
CA MET A 355 -8.57 13.74 -29.99
C MET A 355 -8.00 14.76 -30.99
N ARG A 356 -8.54 14.76 -32.20
CA ARG A 356 -8.22 15.76 -33.22
C ARG A 356 -9.51 16.41 -33.74
N PRO A 357 -9.54 17.75 -33.95
CA PRO A 357 -10.65 18.38 -34.64
C PRO A 357 -10.64 18.00 -36.12
N GLU A 358 -11.76 17.46 -36.60
CA GLU A 358 -12.04 17.15 -37.99
C GLU A 358 -13.44 17.64 -38.34
N ASN A 359 -13.54 18.52 -39.33
CA ASN A 359 -14.80 19.11 -39.81
C ASN A 359 -15.69 19.73 -38.70
N GLY A 360 -15.07 20.32 -37.67
CA GLY A 360 -15.78 20.95 -36.56
C GLY A 360 -16.22 19.99 -35.44
N THR A 361 -15.88 18.70 -35.55
CA THR A 361 -16.10 17.68 -34.51
C THR A 361 -14.77 17.12 -34.02
N PHE A 362 -14.67 16.75 -32.74
CA PHE A 362 -13.50 16.04 -32.24
C PHE A 362 -13.65 14.54 -32.53
N VAL A 363 -12.65 13.97 -33.20
CA VAL A 363 -12.57 12.53 -33.46
C VAL A 363 -11.40 11.93 -32.69
N CYS A 364 -11.60 10.74 -32.12
CA CYS A 364 -10.54 9.99 -31.48
C CYS A 364 -9.62 9.41 -32.55
N THR A 365 -8.34 9.76 -32.52
CA THR A 365 -7.34 9.28 -33.49
C THR A 365 -6.58 8.08 -32.96
N SER A 366 -6.40 8.00 -31.64
CA SER A 366 -5.70 6.91 -30.97
C SER A 366 -6.17 6.75 -29.52
N THR A 367 -6.13 5.52 -29.05
CA THR A 367 -6.31 5.17 -27.63
C THR A 367 -4.95 4.80 -27.05
N SER A 368 -4.62 5.34 -25.88
CA SER A 368 -3.49 4.92 -25.07
C SER A 368 -3.96 3.85 -24.10
N ILE A 369 -3.20 2.75 -24.01
CA ILE A 369 -3.46 1.65 -23.10
C ILE A 369 -2.21 1.52 -22.23
N ASP A 370 -2.39 1.65 -20.92
CA ASP A 370 -1.32 1.42 -19.95
C ASP A 370 -1.22 -0.08 -19.70
N VAL A 371 -0.01 -0.62 -19.84
CA VAL A 371 0.25 -2.06 -19.76
C VAL A 371 1.31 -2.30 -18.70
N LEU A 372 0.95 -3.06 -17.67
CA LEU A 372 1.87 -3.50 -16.66
C LEU A 372 2.23 -4.97 -16.91
N ILE A 373 3.52 -5.27 -17.03
CA ILE A 373 4.04 -6.64 -17.16
C ILE A 373 4.88 -6.98 -15.91
N ARG A 374 4.70 -8.19 -15.38
CA ARG A 374 5.38 -8.73 -14.20
C ARG A 374 6.35 -9.84 -14.59
N ASP A 375 7.52 -9.82 -13.98
CA ASP A 375 8.56 -10.86 -13.87
C ASP A 375 9.13 -11.47 -15.18
N ASP A 376 8.41 -11.45 -16.31
CA ASP A 376 8.84 -11.95 -17.63
C ASP A 376 8.37 -11.01 -18.76
N LEU A 377 9.17 -9.97 -19.02
CA LEU A 377 8.91 -8.99 -20.07
C LEU A 377 8.71 -9.65 -21.44
N THR A 378 9.52 -10.66 -21.77
CA THR A 378 9.47 -11.29 -23.09
C THR A 378 8.15 -12.01 -23.31
N ARG A 379 7.69 -12.77 -22.32
CA ARG A 379 6.40 -13.47 -22.39
C ARG A 379 5.24 -12.49 -22.37
N GLY A 380 5.30 -11.43 -21.56
CA GLY A 380 4.28 -10.38 -21.53
C GLY A 380 4.14 -9.64 -22.86
N VAL A 381 5.25 -9.23 -23.49
CA VAL A 381 5.24 -8.62 -24.84
C VAL A 381 4.70 -9.60 -25.89
N GLY A 382 4.96 -10.90 -25.73
CA GLY A 382 4.35 -11.95 -26.55
C GLY A 382 2.82 -12.05 -26.42
N VAL A 383 2.26 -11.77 -25.24
CA VAL A 383 0.80 -11.65 -25.03
C VAL A 383 0.27 -10.41 -25.73
N VAL A 384 0.93 -9.25 -25.55
CA VAL A 384 0.55 -7.99 -26.23
C VAL A 384 0.50 -8.17 -27.75
N SER A 385 1.56 -8.73 -28.35
CA SER A 385 1.61 -8.96 -29.80
C SER A 385 0.48 -9.88 -30.29
N ARG A 386 0.18 -10.96 -29.55
CA ARG A 386 -0.91 -11.88 -29.91
C ARG A 386 -2.27 -11.19 -29.91
N VAL A 387 -2.61 -10.46 -28.85
CA VAL A 387 -3.89 -9.75 -28.74
C VAL A 387 -4.02 -8.71 -29.86
N LEU A 388 -2.94 -7.99 -30.18
CA LEU A 388 -2.92 -7.04 -31.29
C LEU A 388 -3.09 -7.71 -32.66
N HIS A 389 -2.59 -8.92 -32.87
CA HIS A 389 -2.83 -9.70 -34.09
C HIS A 389 -4.29 -10.13 -34.21
N ASP A 390 -4.88 -10.61 -33.12
CA ASP A 390 -6.29 -11.03 -33.08
C ASP A 390 -7.26 -9.87 -33.40
N HIS A 391 -6.81 -8.63 -33.24
CA HIS A 391 -7.58 -7.40 -33.51
C HIS A 391 -7.13 -6.64 -34.78
N ASP A 392 -6.27 -7.22 -35.62
CA ASP A 392 -5.71 -6.56 -36.83
C ASP A 392 -5.07 -5.18 -36.53
N ALA A 393 -4.38 -5.07 -35.40
CA ALA A 393 -3.75 -3.82 -34.91
C ALA A 393 -2.22 -3.90 -34.81
N ALA A 394 -1.62 -5.10 -34.91
CA ALA A 394 -0.19 -5.34 -34.68
C ALA A 394 0.75 -4.50 -35.57
N GLN A 395 0.35 -4.18 -36.80
CA GLN A 395 1.18 -3.39 -37.73
C GLN A 395 1.15 -1.88 -37.47
N THR A 396 0.15 -1.41 -36.70
CA THR A 396 -0.12 0.02 -36.53
C THR A 396 0.05 0.49 -35.09
N ALA A 397 -0.06 -0.41 -34.12
CA ALA A 397 0.13 -0.09 -32.72
C ALA A 397 1.63 0.08 -32.41
N THR A 398 1.93 0.91 -31.41
CA THR A 398 3.31 1.13 -30.93
C THR A 398 3.36 0.97 -29.42
N LEU A 399 4.38 0.28 -28.93
CA LEU A 399 4.59 -0.01 -27.51
C LEU A 399 5.87 0.68 -27.04
N HIS A 400 5.78 1.46 -25.96
CA HIS A 400 6.89 2.25 -25.40
C HIS A 400 7.01 1.97 -23.91
N PRO A 401 8.20 2.02 -23.28
CA PRO A 401 8.29 2.12 -21.83
C PRO A 401 7.61 3.40 -21.36
N ALA A 402 6.85 3.33 -20.26
CA ALA A 402 6.22 4.50 -19.67
C ALA A 402 7.29 5.58 -19.36
N GLY A 403 7.03 6.82 -19.78
CA GLY A 403 7.94 7.95 -19.58
C GLY A 403 9.15 8.02 -20.51
N LYS A 404 9.33 7.11 -21.48
CA LYS A 404 10.47 7.12 -22.43
C LYS A 404 10.02 7.09 -23.90
N PRO A 405 10.76 7.76 -24.81
CA PRO A 405 10.45 7.77 -26.24
C PRO A 405 10.95 6.54 -27.01
N ASP A 406 11.68 5.62 -26.38
CA ASP A 406 12.26 4.45 -27.05
C ASP A 406 11.18 3.40 -27.36
N VAL A 407 11.10 2.95 -28.62
CA VAL A 407 10.10 1.98 -29.06
C VAL A 407 10.56 0.55 -28.74
N ILE A 408 9.70 -0.25 -28.10
CA ILE A 408 9.90 -1.69 -27.97
C ILE A 408 9.38 -2.36 -29.25
N THR A 409 10.26 -3.08 -29.95
CA THR A 409 9.87 -3.84 -31.15
C THR A 409 8.97 -5.01 -30.75
N LEU A 410 7.73 -5.00 -31.25
CA LEU A 410 6.80 -6.12 -31.09
C LEU A 410 7.24 -7.31 -31.98
N PRO A 411 7.17 -8.56 -31.47
CA PRO A 411 7.35 -9.74 -32.30
C PRO A 411 6.35 -9.77 -33.45
N ALA A 412 6.85 -10.16 -34.63
CA ALA A 412 6.04 -10.35 -35.84
C ALA A 412 5.12 -11.57 -35.76
#